data_AF-A0A9X2XCS2-F1
#
_entry.id   AF-A0A9X2XCS2-F1
#
_cell.length_a   1.000
_cell.length_b   1.000
_cell.length_c   1.000
_cell.angle_alpha   90.00
_cell.angle_beta   90.00
_cell.angle_gamma   90.00
#
_symmetry.space_group_name_H-M   'P 1'
#
loop_
_entity.id
_entity.type
_entity.pdbx_description
1 polymer ?
#
loop_
_entity_poly.entity_id
_entity_poly.type
_entity_poly.pdbx_seq_one_letter_code
_entity_poly.pdbx_strand_id
1 'polypeptide(L)'
;MVKDGAGTLVLTGTNRYRGGTRVEAGALVGHAAGFGDGDIRVDDGASLRFDQHTTASLAAALSGAGDIVKEGEGGLTLAGDSSGFTGTTTVSAGTLRVDGMLGGRVSVEDGATLGGTGTVGDTTVKAGATLAPGNSIGTLRIDGDLVFQAGARYEVEVDPAGTGSDLVEVTGTASLQGGSVVHIGANDGYRLRSTYRILSAGSLQGTFDEVSSDFAFLAPELAYDHQAGTVDLTLVRNDRDFASVALTRNQKATAAGIESIGLEAGHAVHDAIAQMPDDAALIRAGFDALSGEAHASARALLLDDAGWLADAVTRRHAGAAATGELTPATTLWLDAGGGQARTGSDGNGARWQGNAHGLAVGADVEVGPGRIGLAAGKRRTNQQVSDRSSRNRIDSRHLALHAAATLGPVQLAGGVARGRYTLELDRRVALAEIDETLASSSDAEADVLFLEASLAEPARGVAPWLGIRQVRLDSDPARESGGSAALSVAGGRHDLGSATLGVLADRRLGDGSRLQARLGWRHAWGDLTPWATVAFDAGDAFTVYAPAMARNSLVYALDLGLATGPRSRLALGMAGQAGDGSRAWGAQLQWQATF
;
A
#
# COMPACT_ATOMS: atom_id res chain seq x y z
N MET A 1 51.01 16.46 -28.51
CA MET A 1 50.97 15.59 -29.70
C MET A 1 50.49 16.42 -30.88
N VAL A 2 51.03 16.20 -32.07
CA VAL A 2 50.58 16.87 -33.30
C VAL A 2 50.17 15.80 -34.30
N LYS A 3 48.97 15.92 -34.86
CA LYS A 3 48.48 15.13 -35.97
C LYS A 3 48.49 16.01 -37.23
N ASP A 4 49.46 15.77 -38.09
CA ASP A 4 49.60 16.39 -39.40
C ASP A 4 49.26 15.39 -40.53
N GLY A 5 48.99 15.89 -41.74
CA GLY A 5 48.64 15.08 -42.93
C GLY A 5 47.16 14.68 -43.06
N ALA A 6 46.71 14.35 -44.27
CA ALA A 6 45.29 14.17 -44.59
C ALA A 6 44.65 12.87 -44.09
N GLY A 7 45.44 11.89 -43.64
CA GLY A 7 44.92 10.59 -43.20
C GLY A 7 44.31 10.57 -41.80
N THR A 8 43.70 9.44 -41.44
CA THR A 8 43.15 9.16 -40.10
C THR A 8 44.19 8.53 -39.19
N LEU A 9 44.34 9.05 -37.97
CA LEU A 9 45.10 8.42 -36.89
C LEU A 9 44.13 7.96 -35.79
N VAL A 10 44.26 6.71 -35.35
CA VAL A 10 43.44 6.13 -34.27
C VAL A 10 44.32 5.90 -33.04
N LEU A 11 43.90 6.43 -31.90
CA LEU A 11 44.50 6.21 -30.58
C LEU A 11 43.63 5.24 -29.79
N THR A 12 44.13 4.03 -29.58
CA THR A 12 43.37 2.94 -28.95
C THR A 12 43.58 2.81 -27.44
N GLY A 13 44.38 3.70 -26.83
CA GLY A 13 44.71 3.62 -25.41
C GLY A 13 44.89 5.00 -24.78
N THR A 14 44.93 5.02 -23.45
CA THR A 14 45.10 6.24 -22.66
C THR A 14 46.48 6.85 -22.84
N ASN A 15 46.52 8.17 -23.05
CA ASN A 15 47.75 8.96 -23.14
C ASN A 15 47.80 9.99 -22.00
N ARG A 16 49.00 10.27 -21.47
CA ARG A 16 49.21 11.19 -20.33
C ARG A 16 50.19 12.33 -20.62
N TYR A 17 50.37 12.66 -21.90
CA TYR A 17 51.17 13.83 -22.26
C TYR A 17 50.42 15.10 -21.87
N ARG A 18 51.16 16.11 -21.39
CA ARG A 18 50.58 17.36 -20.86
C ARG A 18 50.62 18.53 -21.83
N GLY A 19 51.39 18.43 -22.91
CA GLY A 19 51.57 19.50 -23.90
C GLY A 19 50.39 19.71 -24.87
N GLY A 20 49.23 19.10 -24.60
CA GLY A 20 48.04 19.19 -25.45
C GLY A 20 48.10 18.37 -26.73
N THR A 21 47.03 18.46 -27.52
CA THR A 21 46.84 17.80 -28.81
C THR A 21 46.50 18.83 -29.87
N ARG A 22 47.23 18.84 -30.99
CA ARG A 22 46.88 19.66 -32.15
C ARG A 22 46.56 18.77 -33.35
N VAL A 23 45.39 18.93 -33.92
CA VAL A 23 44.97 18.26 -35.16
C VAL A 23 45.00 19.31 -36.27
N GLU A 24 46.03 19.26 -37.11
CA GLU A 24 46.30 20.25 -38.16
C GLU A 24 45.65 19.86 -39.50
N ALA A 25 45.49 18.54 -39.74
CA ALA A 25 44.83 18.01 -40.93
C ALA A 25 44.35 16.56 -40.71
N GLY A 26 43.39 16.12 -41.53
CA GLY A 26 42.85 14.77 -41.51
C GLY A 26 41.98 14.51 -40.28
N ALA A 27 41.97 13.27 -39.80
CA ALA A 27 41.14 12.86 -38.65
C ALA A 27 41.99 12.28 -37.51
N LEU A 28 41.65 12.62 -36.28
CA LEU A 28 42.14 11.97 -35.06
C LEU A 28 40.96 11.29 -34.35
N VAL A 29 41.06 9.99 -34.11
CA VAL A 29 39.99 9.17 -33.49
C VAL A 29 40.52 8.55 -32.20
N GLY A 30 39.70 8.54 -31.16
CA GLY A 30 40.00 7.89 -29.89
C GLY A 30 38.95 8.21 -28.83
N HIS A 31 39.11 7.65 -27.63
CA HIS A 31 38.29 8.01 -26.47
C HIS A 31 38.89 9.24 -25.73
N ALA A 32 38.13 9.88 -24.84
CA ALA A 32 38.55 11.13 -24.18
C ALA A 32 39.94 11.05 -23.51
N ALA A 33 40.20 9.98 -22.74
CA ALA A 33 41.51 9.76 -22.10
C ALA A 33 42.66 9.42 -23.09
N GLY A 34 42.34 9.22 -24.37
CA GLY A 34 43.32 8.98 -25.44
C GLY A 34 44.01 10.25 -25.93
N PHE A 35 43.49 11.44 -25.64
CA PHE A 35 44.01 12.70 -26.20
C PHE A 35 44.97 13.47 -25.27
N GLY A 36 45.42 12.85 -24.18
CA GLY A 36 46.30 13.50 -23.20
C GLY A 36 45.54 14.41 -22.23
N ASP A 37 46.30 15.08 -21.35
CA ASP A 37 45.75 15.89 -20.25
C ASP A 37 45.72 17.40 -20.56
N GLY A 38 46.23 17.83 -21.73
CA GLY A 38 46.30 19.23 -22.12
C GLY A 38 45.23 19.61 -23.17
N ASP A 39 45.10 20.91 -23.42
CA ASP A 39 44.12 21.46 -24.37
C ASP A 39 44.24 20.87 -25.76
N ILE A 40 43.11 20.81 -26.46
CA ILE A 40 42.98 20.23 -27.78
C ILE A 40 42.61 21.33 -28.77
N ARG A 41 43.40 21.47 -29.83
CA ARG A 41 43.12 22.39 -30.93
C ARG A 41 42.86 21.61 -32.21
N VAL A 42 41.74 21.86 -32.86
CA VAL A 42 41.36 21.28 -34.15
C VAL A 42 41.33 22.41 -35.19
N ASP A 43 42.33 22.43 -36.07
CA ASP A 43 42.42 23.45 -37.12
C ASP A 43 41.34 23.25 -38.21
N ASP A 44 41.10 24.30 -38.98
CA ASP A 44 40.11 24.28 -40.07
C ASP A 44 40.37 23.14 -41.07
N GLY A 45 39.31 22.44 -41.45
CA GLY A 45 39.38 21.26 -42.32
C GLY A 45 39.91 19.98 -41.68
N ALA A 46 40.26 19.98 -40.38
CA ALA A 46 40.60 18.78 -39.62
C ALA A 46 39.41 18.29 -38.77
N SER A 47 39.47 17.03 -38.30
CA SER A 47 38.43 16.44 -37.44
C SER A 47 38.99 15.69 -36.22
N LEU A 48 38.28 15.82 -35.09
CA LEU A 48 38.50 15.06 -33.86
C LEU A 48 37.26 14.22 -33.55
N ARG A 49 37.41 12.90 -33.44
CA ARG A 49 36.32 11.98 -33.17
C ARG A 49 36.51 11.33 -31.80
N PHE A 50 35.56 11.59 -30.90
CA PHE A 50 35.41 10.92 -29.63
C PHE A 50 34.63 9.62 -29.82
N ASP A 51 35.35 8.52 -30.03
CA ASP A 51 34.79 7.16 -30.08
C ASP A 51 34.66 6.61 -28.65
N GLN A 52 33.51 6.88 -28.03
CA GLN A 52 33.32 6.79 -26.58
C GLN A 52 32.24 5.75 -26.25
N HIS A 53 32.65 4.57 -25.77
CA HIS A 53 31.74 3.48 -25.38
C HIS A 53 31.38 3.45 -23.89
N THR A 54 32.14 4.16 -23.06
CA THR A 54 31.87 4.29 -21.61
C THR A 54 31.85 5.75 -21.20
N THR A 55 31.12 6.13 -20.16
CA THR A 55 31.08 7.53 -19.73
C THR A 55 32.46 8.06 -19.31
N ALA A 56 32.84 9.23 -19.81
CA ALA A 56 34.09 9.91 -19.46
C ALA A 56 33.90 11.42 -19.38
N SER A 57 34.81 12.10 -18.67
CA SER A 57 34.86 13.56 -18.58
C SER A 57 36.17 14.09 -19.18
N LEU A 58 36.06 15.21 -19.90
CA LEU A 58 37.17 15.95 -20.48
C LEU A 58 37.18 17.37 -19.89
N ALA A 59 38.23 17.67 -19.13
CA ALA A 59 38.47 19.00 -18.57
C ALA A 59 39.28 19.91 -19.49
N ALA A 60 39.94 19.34 -20.51
CA ALA A 60 40.74 20.08 -21.48
C ALA A 60 39.87 21.03 -22.31
N ALA A 61 40.38 22.24 -22.59
CA ALA A 61 39.71 23.18 -23.48
C ALA A 61 39.82 22.71 -24.93
N LEU A 62 38.72 22.86 -25.69
CA LEU A 62 38.67 22.64 -27.13
C LEU A 62 38.76 24.01 -27.83
N SER A 63 39.51 24.09 -28.93
CA SER A 63 39.65 25.32 -29.70
C SER A 63 39.87 25.06 -31.20
N GLY A 64 39.73 26.11 -32.01
CA GLY A 64 39.91 26.04 -33.46
C GLY A 64 38.57 25.90 -34.21
N ALA A 65 38.66 25.68 -35.53
CA ALA A 65 37.54 25.76 -36.45
C ALA A 65 37.19 24.43 -37.13
N GLY A 66 37.93 23.36 -36.84
CA GLY A 66 37.65 22.02 -37.39
C GLY A 66 36.45 21.32 -36.74
N ASP A 67 36.17 20.12 -37.19
CA ASP A 67 34.99 19.35 -36.77
C ASP A 67 35.27 18.47 -35.56
N ILE A 68 34.29 18.38 -34.66
CA ILE A 68 34.27 17.43 -33.56
C ILE A 68 33.10 16.46 -33.77
N VAL A 69 33.34 15.17 -33.57
CA VAL A 69 32.28 14.16 -33.60
C VAL A 69 32.29 13.39 -32.29
N LYS A 70 31.15 13.34 -31.60
CA LYS A 70 30.91 12.41 -30.50
C LYS A 70 30.15 11.20 -31.02
N GLU A 71 30.77 10.03 -30.91
CA GLU A 71 30.21 8.74 -31.31
C GLU A 71 30.40 7.68 -30.20
N GLY A 72 29.84 6.48 -30.40
CA GLY A 72 29.75 5.43 -29.38
C GLY A 72 28.66 5.68 -28.33
N GLU A 73 28.17 4.61 -27.71
CA GLU A 73 27.02 4.66 -26.77
C GLU A 73 27.30 5.36 -25.44
N GLY A 74 28.57 5.54 -25.06
CA GLY A 74 28.95 6.14 -23.79
C GLY A 74 28.73 7.65 -23.72
N GLY A 75 28.66 8.19 -22.50
CA GLY A 75 28.59 9.64 -22.28
C GLY A 75 29.95 10.33 -22.43
N LEU A 76 29.95 11.58 -22.90
CA LEU A 76 31.10 12.49 -22.82
C LEU A 76 30.69 13.78 -22.12
N THR A 77 31.29 14.05 -20.96
CA THR A 77 31.14 15.33 -20.28
C THR A 77 32.27 16.27 -20.69
N LEU A 78 31.94 17.43 -21.23
CA LEU A 78 32.85 18.54 -21.47
C LEU A 78 32.75 19.52 -20.30
N ALA A 79 33.79 19.54 -19.46
CA ALA A 79 33.85 20.42 -18.27
C ALA A 79 34.74 21.65 -18.47
N GLY A 80 35.57 21.66 -19.53
CA GLY A 80 36.47 22.77 -19.84
C GLY A 80 35.78 23.99 -20.45
N ASP A 81 36.47 25.12 -20.45
CA ASP A 81 36.07 26.31 -21.21
C ASP A 81 36.55 26.20 -22.65
N SER A 82 35.64 25.85 -23.54
CA SER A 82 35.86 25.76 -25.00
C SER A 82 35.13 26.88 -25.74
N SER A 83 34.96 28.06 -25.12
CA SER A 83 34.37 29.24 -25.77
C SER A 83 35.13 29.71 -27.01
N GLY A 84 36.43 29.39 -27.11
CA GLY A 84 37.27 29.66 -28.28
C GLY A 84 37.16 28.65 -29.42
N PHE A 85 36.34 27.60 -29.29
CA PHE A 85 36.00 26.71 -30.40
C PHE A 85 34.95 27.38 -31.30
N THR A 86 35.18 27.36 -32.62
CA THR A 86 34.28 27.99 -33.61
C THR A 86 33.82 27.02 -34.69
N GLY A 87 34.25 25.76 -34.62
CA GLY A 87 33.88 24.71 -35.57
C GLY A 87 32.52 24.09 -35.28
N THR A 88 32.27 22.91 -35.85
CA THR A 88 31.02 22.16 -35.63
C THR A 88 31.26 20.94 -34.77
N THR A 89 30.45 20.76 -33.73
CA THR A 89 30.35 19.52 -32.94
C THR A 89 29.12 18.74 -33.38
N THR A 90 29.31 17.52 -33.87
CA THR A 90 28.24 16.58 -34.21
C THR A 90 28.14 15.50 -33.14
N VAL A 91 26.96 15.32 -32.53
CA VAL A 91 26.67 14.23 -31.61
C VAL A 91 25.94 13.15 -32.38
N SER A 92 26.68 12.12 -32.80
CA SER A 92 26.16 11.02 -33.63
C SER A 92 25.60 9.85 -32.82
N ALA A 93 26.05 9.67 -31.58
CA ALA A 93 25.55 8.62 -30.68
C ALA A 93 25.90 8.90 -29.20
N GLY A 94 25.13 8.29 -28.32
CA GLY A 94 25.27 8.44 -26.87
C GLY A 94 24.94 9.84 -26.41
N THR A 95 25.52 10.25 -25.28
CA THR A 95 25.24 11.56 -24.67
C THR A 95 26.47 12.47 -24.77
N LEU A 96 26.30 13.68 -25.30
CA LEU A 96 27.20 14.79 -25.05
C LEU A 96 26.62 15.65 -23.94
N ARG A 97 27.40 15.85 -22.88
CA ARG A 97 27.02 16.66 -21.74
C ARG A 97 27.98 17.82 -21.61
N VAL A 98 27.47 19.05 -21.66
CA VAL A 98 28.29 20.26 -21.57
C VAL A 98 28.06 20.89 -20.21
N ASP A 99 29.07 20.81 -19.34
CA ASP A 99 29.05 21.41 -18.00
C ASP A 99 29.95 22.67 -17.93
N GLY A 100 30.85 22.84 -18.89
CA GLY A 100 31.65 24.05 -19.11
C GLY A 100 31.08 24.94 -20.22
N MET A 101 31.94 25.35 -21.16
CA MET A 101 31.54 26.11 -22.35
C MET A 101 31.94 25.36 -23.61
N LEU A 102 31.10 25.38 -24.64
CA LEU A 102 31.38 24.88 -25.97
C LEU A 102 30.90 25.90 -27.00
N GLY A 103 31.84 26.63 -27.60
CA GLY A 103 31.52 27.54 -28.70
C GLY A 103 31.15 26.80 -29.99
N GLY A 104 31.05 27.54 -31.10
CA GLY A 104 30.77 26.97 -32.41
C GLY A 104 29.34 26.47 -32.55
N ARG A 105 29.13 25.48 -33.42
CA ARG A 105 27.80 24.90 -33.70
C ARG A 105 27.68 23.51 -33.11
N VAL A 106 26.50 23.14 -32.64
CA VAL A 106 26.17 21.79 -32.18
C VAL A 106 25.06 21.20 -33.05
N SER A 107 25.28 20.01 -33.61
CA SER A 107 24.27 19.21 -34.32
C SER A 107 24.06 17.90 -33.58
N VAL A 108 22.86 17.65 -33.10
CA VAL A 108 22.49 16.40 -32.40
C VAL A 108 21.73 15.52 -33.39
N GLU A 109 22.27 14.34 -33.68
CA GLU A 109 21.70 13.40 -34.65
C GLU A 109 20.72 12.41 -33.98
N ASP A 110 20.04 11.63 -34.82
CA ASP A 110 19.09 10.60 -34.40
C ASP A 110 19.70 9.62 -33.37
N GLY A 111 18.98 9.38 -32.27
CA GLY A 111 19.38 8.51 -31.18
C GLY A 111 20.46 9.08 -30.25
N ALA A 112 20.90 10.32 -30.46
CA ALA A 112 21.88 10.99 -29.59
C ALA A 112 21.22 12.01 -28.64
N THR A 113 21.91 12.32 -27.55
CA THR A 113 21.43 13.25 -26.52
C THR A 113 22.43 14.39 -26.30
N LEU A 114 21.92 15.63 -26.23
CA LEU A 114 22.65 16.77 -25.68
C LEU A 114 22.08 17.12 -24.30
N GLY A 115 22.95 17.34 -23.31
CA GLY A 115 22.55 17.79 -21.98
C GLY A 115 23.64 18.55 -21.23
N GLY A 116 23.47 18.68 -19.91
CA GLY A 116 24.41 19.39 -19.02
C GLY A 116 23.92 20.76 -18.59
N THR A 117 24.74 21.45 -17.78
CA THR A 117 24.40 22.75 -17.16
C THR A 117 25.22 23.94 -17.68
N GLY A 118 25.98 23.72 -18.76
CA GLY A 118 26.92 24.70 -19.30
C GLY A 118 26.33 25.57 -20.42
N THR A 119 27.22 26.11 -21.24
CA THR A 119 26.86 26.92 -22.42
C THR A 119 27.32 26.24 -23.70
N VAL A 120 26.42 26.17 -24.69
CA VAL A 120 26.72 25.78 -26.07
C VAL A 120 26.46 26.95 -27.03
N GLY A 121 27.04 26.95 -28.23
CA GLY A 121 26.66 27.90 -29.30
C GLY A 121 25.43 27.46 -30.09
N ASP A 122 25.28 27.94 -31.33
CA ASP A 122 24.14 27.61 -32.21
C ASP A 122 23.86 26.09 -32.22
N THR A 123 22.64 25.69 -31.89
CA THR A 123 22.30 24.28 -31.68
C THR A 123 21.17 23.84 -32.60
N THR A 124 21.35 22.71 -33.29
CA THR A 124 20.29 22.01 -34.03
C THR A 124 20.05 20.64 -33.42
N VAL A 125 18.83 20.39 -32.97
CA VAL A 125 18.36 19.09 -32.48
C VAL A 125 17.52 18.46 -33.58
N LYS A 126 18.02 17.40 -34.20
CA LYS A 126 17.37 16.77 -35.36
C LYS A 126 16.28 15.79 -34.97
N ALA A 127 15.49 15.37 -35.94
CA ALA A 127 14.51 14.29 -35.75
C ALA A 127 15.17 13.06 -35.10
N GLY A 128 14.55 12.51 -34.05
CA GLY A 128 15.05 11.37 -33.28
C GLY A 128 16.14 11.70 -32.24
N ALA A 129 16.63 12.93 -32.21
CA ALA A 129 17.58 13.40 -31.20
C ALA A 129 16.88 13.87 -29.92
N THR A 130 17.60 13.85 -28.80
CA THR A 130 17.11 14.29 -27.49
C THR A 130 17.88 15.49 -26.96
N LEU A 131 17.16 16.49 -26.45
CA LEU A 131 17.68 17.58 -25.63
C LEU A 131 17.24 17.33 -24.18
N ALA A 132 18.19 17.18 -23.27
CA ALA A 132 17.97 16.88 -21.85
C ALA A 132 18.84 17.83 -21.00
N PRO A 133 18.47 19.11 -20.89
CA PRO A 133 19.18 20.09 -20.06
C PRO A 133 19.30 19.63 -18.60
N GLY A 134 20.35 20.09 -17.93
CA GLY A 134 20.51 19.89 -16.49
C GLY A 134 21.28 18.65 -16.07
N ASN A 135 21.34 18.49 -14.75
CA ASN A 135 21.82 17.30 -14.04
C ASN A 135 20.72 16.78 -13.12
N SER A 136 19.47 17.13 -13.42
CA SER A 136 18.30 16.83 -12.60
C SER A 136 18.35 17.56 -11.24
N ILE A 137 18.10 18.89 -11.12
CA ILE A 137 17.58 19.90 -12.07
C ILE A 137 18.67 20.93 -12.46
N GLY A 138 18.67 21.50 -13.68
CA GLY A 138 19.55 22.61 -14.06
C GLY A 138 19.29 23.30 -15.42
N THR A 139 20.05 24.35 -15.71
CA THR A 139 19.92 25.16 -16.95
C THR A 139 21.02 24.86 -17.97
N LEU A 140 20.65 24.56 -19.21
CA LEU A 140 21.56 24.58 -20.37
C LEU A 140 21.37 25.89 -21.15
N ARG A 141 22.46 26.64 -21.34
CA ARG A 141 22.43 27.88 -22.12
C ARG A 141 22.86 27.65 -23.56
N ILE A 142 22.11 28.20 -24.52
CA ILE A 142 22.44 28.26 -25.95
C ILE A 142 22.76 29.72 -26.25
N ASP A 143 24.05 30.05 -26.37
CA ASP A 143 24.54 31.37 -26.76
C ASP A 143 24.53 31.52 -28.29
N GLY A 144 23.32 31.52 -28.84
CA GLY A 144 23.04 31.53 -30.27
C GLY A 144 21.59 31.16 -30.55
N ASP A 145 21.34 30.64 -31.74
CA ASP A 145 20.01 30.16 -32.15
C ASP A 145 19.82 28.66 -31.80
N LEU A 146 18.59 28.29 -31.46
CA LEU A 146 18.13 26.90 -31.33
C LEU A 146 17.20 26.55 -32.49
N VAL A 147 17.51 25.47 -33.21
CA VAL A 147 16.60 24.82 -34.15
C VAL A 147 16.20 23.46 -33.59
N PHE A 148 14.93 23.32 -33.23
CA PHE A 148 14.37 22.06 -32.73
C PHE A 148 13.46 21.47 -33.80
N GLN A 149 13.92 20.40 -34.46
CA GLN A 149 13.23 19.84 -35.63
C GLN A 149 12.02 18.99 -35.23
N ALA A 150 11.06 18.85 -36.14
CA ALA A 150 9.98 17.87 -36.01
C ALA A 150 10.54 16.47 -35.71
N GLY A 151 9.95 15.77 -34.75
CA GLY A 151 10.40 14.44 -34.30
C GLY A 151 11.59 14.44 -33.33
N ALA A 152 12.15 15.60 -32.95
CA ALA A 152 13.08 15.70 -31.83
C ALA A 152 12.34 15.62 -30.48
N ARG A 153 13.07 15.27 -29.41
CA ARG A 153 12.55 15.10 -28.04
C ARG A 153 13.21 16.04 -27.04
N TYR A 154 12.42 16.76 -26.25
CA TYR A 154 12.89 17.56 -25.13
C TYR A 154 12.45 16.88 -23.83
N GLU A 155 13.42 16.40 -23.06
CA GLU A 155 13.20 15.82 -21.73
C GLU A 155 13.37 16.90 -20.66
N VAL A 156 12.39 17.00 -19.77
CA VAL A 156 12.37 17.99 -18.70
C VAL A 156 11.99 17.33 -17.38
N GLU A 157 12.75 17.65 -16.34
CA GLU A 157 12.39 17.36 -14.96
C GLU A 157 11.96 18.65 -14.25
N VAL A 158 11.10 18.52 -13.25
CA VAL A 158 10.60 19.64 -12.45
C VAL A 158 10.71 19.35 -10.96
N ASP A 159 10.88 20.41 -10.18
CA ASP A 159 11.07 20.33 -8.73
C ASP A 159 9.75 20.03 -8.01
N PRO A 160 9.68 19.01 -7.14
CA PRO A 160 8.51 18.76 -6.29
C PRO A 160 8.21 19.88 -5.29
N ALA A 161 9.16 20.78 -4.98
CA ALA A 161 8.88 21.99 -4.20
C ALA A 161 8.29 23.15 -5.03
N GLY A 162 8.20 23.01 -6.36
CA GLY A 162 7.58 23.98 -7.26
C GLY A 162 8.43 25.19 -7.58
N THR A 163 9.75 25.11 -7.40
CA THR A 163 10.64 26.28 -7.51
C THR A 163 11.64 26.23 -8.67
N GLY A 164 11.78 25.09 -9.34
CA GLY A 164 12.71 24.92 -10.46
C GLY A 164 12.28 23.85 -11.45
N SER A 165 12.87 23.91 -12.63
CA SER A 165 12.73 22.93 -13.71
C SER A 165 14.01 22.93 -14.52
N ASP A 166 14.25 21.85 -15.27
CA ASP A 166 15.29 21.92 -16.28
C ASP A 166 14.91 22.99 -17.30
N LEU A 167 15.87 23.85 -17.62
CA LEU A 167 15.63 25.04 -18.43
C LEU A 167 16.60 25.07 -19.61
N VAL A 168 16.06 25.28 -20.81
CA VAL A 168 16.86 25.73 -21.96
C VAL A 168 16.76 27.25 -22.07
N GLU A 169 17.89 27.93 -21.92
CA GLU A 169 17.99 29.37 -22.08
C GLU A 169 18.68 29.71 -23.41
N VAL A 170 17.94 30.24 -24.38
CA VAL A 170 18.44 30.60 -25.72
C VAL A 170 18.63 32.11 -25.80
N THR A 171 19.82 32.59 -26.19
CA THR A 171 20.06 34.04 -26.29
C THR A 171 19.51 34.64 -27.58
N GLY A 172 19.51 33.85 -28.66
CA GLY A 172 18.94 34.20 -29.95
C GLY A 172 17.50 33.71 -30.13
N THR A 173 17.23 33.16 -31.31
CA THR A 173 15.92 32.63 -31.71
C THR A 173 15.80 31.15 -31.38
N ALA A 174 14.75 30.75 -30.68
CA ALA A 174 14.30 29.37 -30.61
C ALA A 174 13.25 29.10 -31.70
N SER A 175 13.61 28.29 -32.70
CA SER A 175 12.73 27.82 -33.77
C SER A 175 12.26 26.39 -33.47
N LEU A 176 11.05 26.28 -32.94
CA LEU A 176 10.37 25.02 -32.65
C LEU A 176 9.58 24.58 -33.89
N GLN A 177 10.10 23.60 -34.62
CA GLN A 177 9.51 23.12 -35.88
C GLN A 177 8.59 21.91 -35.68
N GLY A 178 8.18 21.64 -34.43
CA GLY A 178 7.46 20.44 -33.99
C GLY A 178 8.23 19.67 -32.91
N GLY A 179 8.05 18.35 -32.87
CA GLY A 179 8.67 17.45 -31.89
C GLY A 179 7.91 17.37 -30.57
N SER A 180 8.47 16.65 -29.59
CA SER A 180 7.76 16.32 -28.34
C SER A 180 8.48 16.83 -27.10
N VAL A 181 7.73 17.32 -26.12
CA VAL A 181 8.21 17.50 -24.75
C VAL A 181 7.78 16.29 -23.92
N VAL A 182 8.69 15.73 -23.13
CA VAL A 182 8.35 14.68 -22.17
C VAL A 182 8.78 15.11 -20.78
N HIS A 183 7.79 15.22 -19.91
CA HIS A 183 8.01 15.39 -18.49
C HIS A 183 8.38 14.05 -17.88
N ILE A 184 9.67 13.90 -17.58
CA ILE A 184 10.20 12.75 -16.85
C ILE A 184 10.10 13.13 -15.39
N GLY A 185 9.07 12.64 -14.70
CA GLY A 185 8.84 12.99 -13.30
C GLY A 185 10.10 12.66 -12.47
N ALA A 186 10.56 13.60 -11.65
CA ALA A 186 11.56 13.27 -10.65
C ALA A 186 11.01 12.16 -9.75
N ASN A 187 11.86 11.23 -9.32
CA ASN A 187 11.49 10.18 -8.35
C ASN A 187 10.93 10.75 -7.02
N ASP A 188 10.97 12.07 -6.83
CA ASP A 188 10.56 12.81 -5.63
C ASP A 188 9.28 13.65 -5.84
N GLY A 189 8.56 13.53 -6.97
CA GLY A 189 7.19 14.05 -7.15
C GLY A 189 7.03 15.32 -8.02
N TYR A 190 5.81 15.87 -8.04
CA TYR A 190 5.44 17.09 -8.77
C TYR A 190 4.63 18.02 -7.87
N ARG A 191 4.94 19.32 -7.82
CA ARG A 191 4.06 20.22 -7.08
C ARG A 191 2.79 20.51 -7.86
N LEU A 192 1.70 19.83 -7.50
CA LEU A 192 0.38 20.10 -8.04
C LEU A 192 0.07 21.61 -8.03
N ARG A 193 -0.53 22.09 -9.13
CA ARG A 193 -0.92 23.49 -9.32
C ARG A 193 0.27 24.45 -9.46
N SER A 194 1.44 23.96 -9.88
CA SER A 194 2.60 24.80 -10.23
C SER A 194 2.75 24.95 -11.74
N THR A 195 3.45 25.99 -12.16
CA THR A 195 3.82 26.29 -13.54
C THR A 195 5.34 26.39 -13.61
N TYR A 196 5.94 25.68 -14.57
CA TYR A 196 7.38 25.53 -14.68
C TYR A 196 7.88 26.07 -16.01
N ARG A 197 8.79 27.05 -15.97
CA ARG A 197 9.45 27.57 -17.17
C ARG A 197 10.45 26.54 -17.69
N ILE A 198 10.19 25.99 -18.87
CA ILE A 198 11.08 24.99 -19.47
C ILE A 198 11.96 25.60 -20.57
N LEU A 199 11.51 26.69 -21.21
CA LEU A 199 12.29 27.36 -22.24
C LEU A 199 12.15 28.88 -22.14
N SER A 200 13.25 29.59 -22.30
CA SER A 200 13.28 31.04 -22.54
C SER A 200 14.20 31.36 -23.70
N ALA A 201 13.80 32.27 -24.58
CA ALA A 201 14.52 32.67 -25.77
C ALA A 201 14.47 34.19 -25.99
N GLY A 202 15.48 34.75 -26.66
CA GLY A 202 15.42 36.13 -27.14
C GLY A 202 14.28 36.37 -28.15
N SER A 203 13.96 35.35 -28.96
CA SER A 203 12.76 35.29 -29.79
C SER A 203 12.26 33.83 -29.89
N LEU A 204 10.94 33.62 -29.85
CA LEU A 204 10.33 32.29 -29.94
C LEU A 204 9.46 32.16 -31.19
N GLN A 205 9.73 31.13 -32.01
CA GLN A 205 8.99 30.82 -33.22
C GLN A 205 8.50 29.37 -33.22
N GLY A 206 7.26 29.15 -33.65
CA GLY A 206 6.65 27.82 -33.73
C GLY A 206 6.31 27.19 -32.37
N THR A 207 5.96 25.91 -32.35
CA THR A 207 5.52 25.17 -31.16
C THR A 207 6.04 23.73 -31.21
N PHE A 208 6.02 23.03 -30.08
CA PHE A 208 6.10 21.56 -30.05
C PHE A 208 4.79 20.94 -30.57
N ASP A 209 4.85 19.72 -31.12
CA ASP A 209 3.69 18.97 -31.60
C ASP A 209 2.94 18.29 -30.46
N GLU A 210 3.67 17.76 -29.48
CA GLU A 210 3.12 16.92 -28.41
C GLU A 210 3.79 17.17 -27.06
N VAL A 211 3.07 16.91 -25.97
CA VAL A 211 3.60 16.87 -24.62
C VAL A 211 3.06 15.64 -23.87
N SER A 212 3.90 14.95 -23.11
CA SER A 212 3.53 13.74 -22.36
C SER A 212 4.19 13.66 -20.98
N SER A 213 3.62 12.85 -20.10
CA SER A 213 4.14 12.58 -18.75
C SER A 213 3.76 11.17 -18.32
N ASP A 214 4.50 10.60 -17.38
CA ASP A 214 4.29 9.23 -16.87
C ASP A 214 3.19 9.15 -15.79
N PHE A 215 2.50 10.24 -15.46
CA PHE A 215 1.43 10.23 -14.46
C PHE A 215 0.10 9.69 -15.00
N ALA A 216 -0.59 8.89 -14.18
CA ALA A 216 -1.85 8.25 -14.56
C ALA A 216 -3.02 9.25 -14.67
N PHE A 217 -3.03 10.24 -13.78
CA PHE A 217 -4.18 11.12 -13.55
C PHE A 217 -3.91 12.58 -13.90
N LEU A 218 -2.69 12.89 -14.37
CA LEU A 218 -2.32 14.24 -14.79
C LEU A 218 -2.00 14.26 -16.29
N ALA A 219 -2.48 15.29 -16.97
CA ALA A 219 -2.11 15.61 -18.34
C ALA A 219 -1.18 16.84 -18.33
N PRO A 220 -0.05 16.80 -19.06
CA PRO A 220 0.76 17.99 -19.26
C PRO A 220 0.16 18.91 -20.33
N GLU A 221 0.34 20.21 -20.09
CA GLU A 221 -0.03 21.29 -20.99
C GLU A 221 1.15 22.26 -21.13
N LEU A 222 1.31 22.82 -22.32
CA LEU A 222 2.33 23.82 -22.62
C LEU A 222 1.66 25.17 -22.91
N ALA A 223 2.11 26.21 -22.25
CA ALA A 223 1.74 27.59 -22.52
C ALA A 223 2.89 28.33 -23.20
N TYR A 224 2.58 29.03 -24.30
CA TYR A 224 3.55 29.76 -25.11
C TYR A 224 3.33 31.26 -25.00
N ASP A 225 4.36 32.01 -24.64
CA ASP A 225 4.39 33.46 -24.75
C ASP A 225 5.44 33.85 -25.80
N HIS A 226 4.99 34.08 -27.03
CA HIS A 226 5.85 34.49 -28.14
C HIS A 226 6.40 35.92 -28.00
N GLN A 227 5.78 36.77 -27.17
CA GLN A 227 6.26 38.14 -26.93
C GLN A 227 7.40 38.13 -25.91
N ALA A 228 7.26 37.34 -24.84
CA ALA A 228 8.30 37.15 -23.84
C ALA A 228 9.36 36.11 -24.25
N GLY A 229 9.07 35.29 -25.26
CA GLY A 229 9.96 34.25 -25.74
C GLY A 229 9.99 33.01 -24.84
N THR A 230 8.89 32.63 -24.21
CA THR A 230 8.89 31.59 -23.16
C THR A 230 7.92 30.44 -23.42
N VAL A 231 8.28 29.25 -22.92
CA VAL A 231 7.41 28.08 -22.85
C VAL A 231 7.33 27.60 -21.40
N ASP A 232 6.11 27.48 -20.90
CA ASP A 232 5.80 27.02 -19.54
C ASP A 232 5.06 25.69 -19.58
N LEU A 233 5.38 24.78 -18.67
CA LEU A 233 4.77 23.47 -18.46
C LEU A 233 3.87 23.50 -17.22
N THR A 234 2.66 22.96 -17.35
CA THR A 234 1.75 22.67 -16.24
C THR A 234 1.20 21.26 -16.34
N LEU A 235 1.05 20.56 -15.22
CA LEU A 235 0.26 19.34 -15.14
C LEU A 235 -1.11 19.64 -14.53
N VAL A 236 -2.16 19.25 -15.25
CA VAL A 236 -3.57 19.40 -14.86
C VAL A 236 -4.21 18.04 -14.64
N ARG A 237 -5.28 17.94 -13.83
CA ARG A 237 -6.05 16.67 -13.74
C ARG A 237 -6.65 16.35 -15.10
N ASN A 238 -6.40 15.12 -15.57
CA ASN A 238 -7.07 14.58 -16.74
C ASN A 238 -8.50 14.10 -16.39
N ASP A 239 -9.23 13.60 -17.39
CA ASP A 239 -10.59 13.08 -17.26
C ASP A 239 -10.66 11.64 -16.74
N ARG A 240 -9.52 11.03 -16.38
CA ARG A 240 -9.48 9.67 -15.85
C ARG A 240 -9.86 9.67 -14.37
N ASP A 241 -10.96 9.00 -14.06
CA ASP A 241 -11.39 8.75 -12.67
C ASP A 241 -10.38 7.84 -11.95
N PHE A 242 -10.13 8.08 -10.66
CA PHE A 242 -9.32 7.18 -9.82
C PHE A 242 -9.90 5.76 -9.79
N ALA A 243 -11.23 5.63 -9.76
CA ALA A 243 -11.91 4.35 -9.71
C ALA A 243 -11.74 3.50 -10.98
N SER A 244 -11.31 4.08 -12.11
CA SER A 244 -11.05 3.35 -13.36
C SER A 244 -9.92 2.32 -13.23
N VAL A 245 -8.98 2.56 -12.32
CA VAL A 245 -7.83 1.68 -12.09
C VAL A 245 -8.15 0.59 -11.06
N ALA A 246 -9.13 0.82 -10.18
CA ALA A 246 -9.51 -0.07 -9.09
C ALA A 246 -10.15 -1.39 -9.56
N LEU A 247 -9.88 -2.49 -8.85
CA LEU A 247 -10.53 -3.79 -9.11
C LEU A 247 -11.58 -4.13 -8.07
N THR A 248 -11.20 -4.06 -6.79
CA THR A 248 -12.01 -4.57 -5.69
C THR A 248 -13.10 -3.58 -5.28
N ARG A 249 -14.10 -4.05 -4.53
CA ARG A 249 -15.16 -3.17 -4.01
C ARG A 249 -14.58 -2.12 -3.06
N ASN A 250 -13.64 -2.51 -2.19
CA ASN A 250 -12.96 -1.60 -1.29
C ASN A 250 -12.14 -0.58 -2.08
N GLN A 251 -11.35 -1.01 -3.06
CA GLN A 251 -10.56 -0.09 -3.89
C GLN A 251 -11.43 0.93 -4.62
N LYS A 252 -12.54 0.49 -5.21
CA LYS A 252 -13.48 1.39 -5.92
C LYS A 252 -14.14 2.38 -4.96
N ALA A 253 -14.55 1.92 -3.78
CA ALA A 253 -15.15 2.78 -2.76
C ALA A 253 -14.15 3.83 -2.25
N THR A 254 -12.91 3.40 -1.96
CA THR A 254 -11.84 4.31 -1.53
C THR A 254 -11.47 5.30 -2.63
N ALA A 255 -11.29 4.84 -3.87
CA ALA A 255 -11.01 5.72 -5.00
C ALA A 255 -12.10 6.78 -5.21
N ALA A 256 -13.38 6.40 -5.11
CA ALA A 256 -14.50 7.34 -5.21
C ALA A 256 -14.52 8.33 -4.03
N GLY A 257 -14.23 7.87 -2.81
CA GLY A 257 -14.10 8.74 -1.64
C GLY A 257 -12.98 9.77 -1.81
N ILE A 258 -11.83 9.36 -2.36
CA ILE A 258 -10.71 10.27 -2.63
C ILE A 258 -11.06 11.25 -3.76
N GLU A 259 -11.66 10.77 -4.86
CA GLU A 259 -12.06 11.61 -6.00
C GLU A 259 -13.02 12.74 -5.56
N SER A 260 -13.97 12.43 -4.67
CA SER A 260 -14.94 13.41 -4.17
C SER A 260 -14.33 14.58 -3.37
N ILE A 261 -13.07 14.45 -2.92
CA ILE A 261 -12.32 15.54 -2.29
C ILE A 261 -12.03 16.65 -3.32
N GLY A 262 -11.67 16.25 -4.54
CA GLY A 262 -11.29 17.15 -5.64
C GLY A 262 -9.91 17.81 -5.49
N LEU A 263 -9.32 18.16 -6.64
CA LEU A 263 -7.99 18.78 -6.71
C LEU A 263 -7.92 20.15 -6.02
N GLU A 264 -8.99 20.93 -6.11
CA GLU A 264 -9.05 22.29 -5.55
C GLU A 264 -8.97 22.33 -4.02
N ALA A 265 -9.27 21.21 -3.36
CA ALA A 265 -9.19 21.12 -1.90
C ALA A 265 -7.74 21.10 -1.37
N GLY A 266 -6.76 20.78 -2.22
CA GLY A 266 -5.34 20.70 -1.84
C GLY A 266 -5.07 19.66 -0.74
N HIS A 267 -5.88 18.61 -0.68
CA HIS A 267 -5.82 17.59 0.37
C HIS A 267 -4.74 16.54 0.03
N ALA A 268 -3.84 16.26 0.98
CA ALA A 268 -2.67 15.41 0.77
C ALA A 268 -3.02 14.02 0.20
N VAL A 269 -4.11 13.38 0.64
CA VAL A 269 -4.53 12.07 0.12
C VAL A 269 -4.95 12.12 -1.35
N HIS A 270 -5.70 13.16 -1.75
CA HIS A 270 -6.09 13.32 -3.15
C HIS A 270 -4.85 13.60 -4.01
N ASP A 271 -4.01 14.51 -3.52
CA ASP A 271 -2.80 14.93 -4.20
C ASP A 271 -1.79 13.77 -4.39
N ALA A 272 -1.66 12.90 -3.39
CA ALA A 272 -0.81 11.71 -3.45
C ALA A 272 -1.27 10.70 -4.50
N ILE A 273 -2.58 10.49 -4.66
CA ILE A 273 -3.12 9.61 -5.72
C ILE A 273 -2.99 10.28 -7.09
N ALA A 274 -3.32 11.57 -7.20
CA ALA A 274 -3.28 12.29 -8.47
C ALA A 274 -1.89 12.26 -9.13
N GLN A 275 -0.82 12.29 -8.33
CA GLN A 275 0.56 12.26 -8.80
C GLN A 275 1.15 10.84 -8.95
N MET A 276 0.34 9.79 -8.94
CA MET A 276 0.89 8.45 -9.14
C MET A 276 1.31 8.22 -10.60
N PRO A 277 2.43 7.52 -10.83
CA PRO A 277 2.77 7.05 -12.16
C PRO A 277 1.65 6.14 -12.69
N ASP A 278 1.54 5.97 -14.01
CA ASP A 278 0.58 5.05 -14.65
C ASP A 278 0.98 3.57 -14.46
N ASP A 279 1.08 3.18 -13.19
CA ASP A 279 1.27 1.82 -12.70
C ASP A 279 0.02 1.40 -11.91
N ALA A 280 -0.81 0.57 -12.53
CA ALA A 280 -2.05 0.10 -11.93
C ALA A 280 -1.85 -0.69 -10.63
N ALA A 281 -0.71 -1.37 -10.44
CA ALA A 281 -0.44 -2.13 -9.23
C ALA A 281 -0.11 -1.18 -8.06
N LEU A 282 0.71 -0.16 -8.30
CA LEU A 282 1.05 0.86 -7.31
C LEU A 282 -0.19 1.65 -6.87
N ILE A 283 -1.01 2.07 -7.84
CA ILE A 283 -2.26 2.81 -7.57
C ILE A 283 -3.23 2.00 -6.70
N ARG A 284 -3.43 0.71 -7.03
CA ARG A 284 -4.31 -0.18 -6.25
C ARG A 284 -3.79 -0.42 -4.85
N ALA A 285 -2.47 -0.53 -4.66
CA ALA A 285 -1.87 -0.64 -3.34
C ALA A 285 -2.12 0.64 -2.51
N GLY A 286 -2.12 1.82 -3.15
CA GLY A 286 -2.52 3.08 -2.53
C GLY A 286 -3.97 3.08 -2.02
N PHE A 287 -4.93 2.65 -2.85
CA PHE A 287 -6.32 2.51 -2.42
C PHE A 287 -6.49 1.54 -1.26
N ASP A 288 -5.78 0.41 -1.30
CA ASP A 288 -5.79 -0.59 -0.22
C ASP A 288 -5.28 0.01 1.10
N ALA A 289 -4.17 0.75 1.08
CA ALA A 289 -3.57 1.39 2.26
C ALA A 289 -4.48 2.47 2.87
N LEU A 290 -5.21 3.20 2.04
CA LEU A 290 -6.09 4.31 2.44
C LEU A 290 -7.51 3.86 2.84
N SER A 291 -7.87 2.59 2.61
CA SER A 291 -9.25 2.10 2.71
C SER A 291 -9.86 2.13 4.12
N GLY A 292 -9.05 1.98 5.17
CA GLY A 292 -9.57 1.78 6.54
C GLY A 292 -10.24 0.42 6.78
N GLU A 293 -10.01 -0.56 5.90
CA GLU A 293 -10.57 -1.93 5.97
C GLU A 293 -10.41 -2.61 7.35
N ALA A 294 -9.37 -2.25 8.10
CA ALA A 294 -9.12 -2.78 9.44
C ALA A 294 -10.31 -2.55 10.41
N HIS A 295 -11.07 -1.47 10.25
CA HIS A 295 -12.28 -1.20 11.05
C HIS A 295 -13.39 -2.22 10.78
N ALA A 296 -13.62 -2.57 9.51
CA ALA A 296 -14.57 -3.61 9.14
C ALA A 296 -14.10 -4.99 9.64
N SER A 297 -12.80 -5.27 9.53
CA SER A 297 -12.20 -6.51 10.04
C SER A 297 -12.29 -6.64 11.56
N ALA A 298 -12.20 -5.52 12.30
CA ALA A 298 -12.42 -5.50 13.75
C ALA A 298 -13.86 -5.92 14.11
N ARG A 299 -14.86 -5.42 13.39
CA ARG A 299 -16.27 -5.82 13.58
C ARG A 299 -16.50 -7.29 13.28
N ALA A 300 -15.87 -7.83 12.23
CA ALA A 300 -15.91 -9.26 11.92
C ALA A 300 -15.33 -10.12 13.05
N LEU A 301 -14.22 -9.70 13.65
CA LEU A 301 -13.63 -10.39 14.81
C LEU A 301 -14.55 -10.31 16.04
N LEU A 302 -15.15 -9.15 16.32
CA LEU A 302 -16.09 -9.01 17.45
C LEU A 302 -17.31 -9.92 17.32
N LEU A 303 -17.86 -10.10 16.11
CA LEU A 303 -18.98 -11.01 15.87
C LEU A 303 -18.60 -12.48 16.15
N ASP A 304 -17.37 -12.90 15.83
CA ASP A 304 -16.85 -14.24 16.16
C ASP A 304 -16.54 -14.38 17.67
N ASP A 305 -15.98 -13.33 18.28
CA ASP A 305 -15.54 -13.33 19.68
C ASP A 305 -16.71 -13.23 20.69
N ALA A 306 -17.82 -12.60 20.32
CA ALA A 306 -18.96 -12.33 21.20
C ALA A 306 -19.56 -13.59 21.84
N GLY A 307 -19.43 -14.74 21.18
CA GLY A 307 -19.91 -16.02 21.68
C GLY A 307 -19.08 -16.62 22.83
N TRP A 308 -17.91 -16.06 23.17
CA TRP A 308 -16.95 -16.72 24.08
C TRP A 308 -17.53 -17.08 25.46
N LEU A 309 -18.24 -16.16 26.13
CA LEU A 309 -18.82 -16.45 27.45
C LEU A 309 -19.98 -17.46 27.33
N ALA A 310 -20.73 -17.43 26.23
CA ALA A 310 -21.77 -18.42 25.95
C ALA A 310 -21.17 -19.83 25.76
N ASP A 311 -20.02 -19.94 25.11
CA ASP A 311 -19.30 -21.21 24.95
C ASP A 311 -18.80 -21.75 26.30
N ALA A 312 -18.28 -20.89 27.19
CA ALA A 312 -17.87 -21.29 28.54
C ALA A 312 -19.07 -21.81 29.38
N VAL A 313 -20.22 -21.11 29.30
CA VAL A 313 -21.46 -21.50 29.98
C VAL A 313 -22.01 -22.83 29.45
N THR A 314 -22.08 -23.01 28.13
CA THR A 314 -22.61 -24.24 27.52
C THR A 314 -21.68 -25.44 27.75
N ARG A 315 -20.35 -25.25 27.73
CA ARG A 315 -19.39 -26.27 28.18
C ARG A 315 -19.64 -26.70 29.61
N ARG A 316 -19.92 -25.77 30.53
CA ARG A 316 -20.24 -26.09 31.93
C ARG A 316 -21.46 -27.00 32.07
N HIS A 317 -22.46 -26.83 31.22
CA HIS A 317 -23.67 -27.67 31.22
C HIS A 317 -23.45 -29.01 30.52
N ALA A 318 -22.45 -29.10 29.65
CA ALA A 318 -22.03 -30.33 29.02
C ALA A 318 -21.45 -31.30 30.07
N GLY A 319 -22.28 -32.23 30.54
CA GLY A 319 -21.85 -33.26 31.49
C GLY A 319 -22.34 -33.10 32.93
N ALA A 320 -23.14 -32.08 33.23
CA ALA A 320 -23.82 -31.93 34.51
C ALA A 320 -25.07 -32.84 34.56
N ALA A 321 -24.93 -34.07 35.07
CA ALA A 321 -26.11 -34.83 35.49
C ALA A 321 -26.67 -34.16 36.76
N ALA A 322 -27.99 -33.93 36.81
CA ALA A 322 -28.65 -33.51 38.04
C ALA A 322 -28.41 -34.60 39.10
N THR A 323 -27.65 -34.27 40.13
CA THR A 323 -27.55 -35.11 41.32
C THR A 323 -28.87 -34.96 42.03
N GLY A 324 -29.75 -35.98 41.96
CA GLY A 324 -31.09 -35.95 42.55
C GLY A 324 -31.12 -35.87 44.09
N GLU A 325 -30.15 -35.21 44.72
CA GLU A 325 -30.12 -34.91 46.15
C GLU A 325 -30.94 -33.65 46.42
N LEU A 326 -32.00 -33.79 47.22
CA LEU A 326 -32.95 -32.74 47.58
C LEU A 326 -32.33 -31.76 48.61
N THR A 327 -31.38 -30.94 48.18
CA THR A 327 -30.96 -29.68 48.82
C THR A 327 -30.43 -28.75 47.73
N PRO A 328 -30.76 -27.43 47.68
CA PRO A 328 -30.29 -26.57 46.60
C PRO A 328 -28.76 -26.45 46.65
N ALA A 329 -28.09 -27.18 45.76
CA ALA A 329 -26.64 -27.17 45.65
C ALA A 329 -26.21 -25.94 44.84
N THR A 330 -25.23 -25.20 45.35
CA THR A 330 -24.63 -24.09 44.62
C THR A 330 -23.35 -24.56 43.97
N THR A 331 -23.21 -24.41 42.65
CA THR A 331 -21.95 -24.68 41.96
C THR A 331 -21.26 -23.39 41.57
N LEU A 332 -20.00 -23.27 41.96
CA LEU A 332 -19.08 -22.25 41.47
C LEU A 332 -18.21 -22.86 40.37
N TRP A 333 -17.90 -22.08 39.34
CA TRP A 333 -17.00 -22.50 38.27
C TRP A 333 -16.10 -21.35 37.80
N LEU A 334 -14.95 -21.75 37.27
CA LEU A 334 -13.93 -20.89 36.68
C LEU A 334 -13.51 -21.50 35.35
N ASP A 335 -13.47 -20.69 34.30
CA ASP A 335 -13.02 -21.07 32.96
C ASP A 335 -11.88 -20.14 32.54
N ALA A 336 -10.75 -20.71 32.14
CA ALA A 336 -9.60 -19.96 31.64
C ALA A 336 -9.15 -20.57 30.31
N GLY A 337 -8.81 -19.74 29.34
CA GLY A 337 -8.39 -20.27 28.06
C GLY A 337 -7.98 -19.21 27.07
N GLY A 338 -7.61 -19.68 25.88
CA GLY A 338 -7.22 -18.84 24.79
C GLY A 338 -7.40 -19.54 23.45
N GLY A 339 -7.27 -18.78 22.38
CA GLY A 339 -7.46 -19.30 21.05
C GLY A 339 -6.98 -18.33 19.99
N GLN A 340 -7.04 -18.83 18.77
CA GLN A 340 -6.68 -18.10 17.58
C GLN A 340 -7.80 -18.23 16.55
N ALA A 341 -8.12 -17.11 15.92
CA ALA A 341 -9.02 -17.03 14.78
C ALA A 341 -8.28 -16.43 13.58
N ARG A 342 -8.59 -16.90 12.38
CA ARG A 342 -8.09 -16.34 11.13
C ARG A 342 -9.16 -16.41 10.06
N THR A 343 -9.19 -15.42 9.19
CA THR A 343 -9.98 -15.43 7.95
C THR A 343 -9.06 -15.05 6.80
N GLY A 344 -9.04 -15.86 5.75
CA GLY A 344 -8.27 -15.58 4.54
C GLY A 344 -8.76 -14.35 3.79
N SER A 345 -7.96 -13.83 2.87
CA SER A 345 -8.44 -12.82 1.93
C SER A 345 -9.46 -13.44 0.96
N ASP A 346 -10.40 -12.63 0.49
CA ASP A 346 -11.44 -13.03 -0.47
C ASP A 346 -11.31 -12.29 -1.82
N GLY A 347 -10.16 -11.66 -2.04
CA GLY A 347 -9.91 -10.80 -3.20
C GLY A 347 -10.45 -9.39 -3.03
N ASN A 348 -11.24 -9.08 -1.98
CA ASN A 348 -11.66 -7.73 -1.65
C ASN A 348 -11.06 -7.22 -0.34
N GLY A 349 -11.22 -7.98 0.74
CA GLY A 349 -10.60 -7.71 2.04
C GLY A 349 -9.32 -8.51 2.23
N ALA A 350 -8.37 -7.96 2.97
CA ALA A 350 -7.15 -8.63 3.36
C ALA A 350 -7.39 -9.67 4.46
N ARG A 351 -6.48 -10.63 4.54
CA ARG A 351 -6.46 -11.63 5.60
C ARG A 351 -6.29 -10.94 6.96
N TRP A 352 -7.01 -11.42 7.96
CA TRP A 352 -6.77 -11.05 9.35
C TRP A 352 -6.55 -12.27 10.26
N GLN A 353 -5.85 -12.05 11.36
CA GLN A 353 -5.60 -13.05 12.41
C GLN A 353 -5.79 -12.42 13.79
N GLY A 354 -6.53 -13.10 14.66
CA GLY A 354 -6.80 -12.70 16.03
C GLY A 354 -6.28 -13.75 17.02
N ASN A 355 -5.68 -13.31 18.11
CA ASN A 355 -5.31 -14.16 19.24
C ASN A 355 -5.94 -13.63 20.52
N ALA A 356 -6.57 -14.50 21.29
CA ALA A 356 -7.31 -14.13 22.48
C ALA A 356 -6.95 -14.98 23.69
N HIS A 357 -7.04 -14.39 24.87
CA HIS A 357 -7.01 -15.09 26.15
C HIS A 357 -8.01 -14.45 27.12
N GLY A 358 -8.64 -15.26 27.95
CA GLY A 358 -9.68 -14.80 28.86
C GLY A 358 -9.86 -15.67 30.09
N LEU A 359 -10.53 -15.08 31.07
CA LEU A 359 -10.93 -15.69 32.33
C LEU A 359 -12.40 -15.38 32.59
N ALA A 360 -13.19 -16.41 32.84
CA ALA A 360 -14.58 -16.32 33.24
C ALA A 360 -14.80 -17.01 34.58
N VAL A 361 -15.76 -16.51 35.33
CA VAL A 361 -16.25 -17.10 36.58
C VAL A 361 -17.76 -17.12 36.52
N GLY A 362 -18.37 -18.11 37.15
CA GLY A 362 -19.82 -18.15 37.28
C GLY A 362 -20.28 -18.97 38.47
N ALA A 363 -21.56 -18.80 38.76
CA ALA A 363 -22.24 -19.47 39.85
C ALA A 363 -23.65 -19.84 39.40
N ASP A 364 -24.10 -21.01 39.79
CA ASP A 364 -25.45 -21.49 39.51
C ASP A 364 -26.01 -22.31 40.66
N VAL A 365 -27.33 -22.26 40.78
CA VAL A 365 -28.09 -22.92 41.84
C VAL A 365 -29.10 -23.88 41.23
N GLU A 366 -29.27 -25.04 41.86
CA GLU A 366 -30.32 -25.99 41.49
C GLU A 366 -31.70 -25.45 41.86
N VAL A 367 -32.61 -25.47 40.88
CA VAL A 367 -34.01 -25.04 40.99
C VAL A 367 -34.88 -26.10 40.32
N GLY A 368 -35.50 -26.97 41.11
CA GLY A 368 -36.29 -28.09 40.61
C GLY A 368 -35.44 -29.03 39.74
N PRO A 369 -35.88 -29.41 38.52
CA PRO A 369 -35.13 -30.29 37.62
C PRO A 369 -34.05 -29.55 36.79
N GLY A 370 -33.75 -28.30 37.12
CA GLY A 370 -32.82 -27.46 36.36
C GLY A 370 -31.95 -26.60 37.26
N ARG A 371 -31.21 -25.69 36.64
CA ARG A 371 -30.32 -24.74 37.31
C ARG A 371 -30.34 -23.40 36.61
N ILE A 372 -30.20 -22.34 37.40
CA ILE A 372 -30.12 -20.96 36.92
C ILE A 372 -28.83 -20.36 37.48
N GLY A 373 -28.13 -19.58 36.67
CA GLY A 373 -26.85 -19.01 37.05
C GLY A 373 -26.47 -17.72 36.34
N LEU A 374 -25.44 -17.09 36.90
CA LEU A 374 -24.81 -15.90 36.37
C LEU A 374 -23.34 -16.20 36.10
N ALA A 375 -22.82 -15.58 35.04
CA ALA A 375 -21.41 -15.66 34.69
C ALA A 375 -20.87 -14.28 34.32
N ALA A 376 -19.61 -14.03 34.61
CA ALA A 376 -18.90 -12.83 34.19
C ALA A 376 -17.49 -13.18 33.74
N GLY A 377 -16.95 -12.42 32.80
CA GLY A 377 -15.61 -12.69 32.28
C GLY A 377 -14.91 -11.47 31.71
N LYS A 378 -13.58 -11.57 31.63
CA LYS A 378 -12.73 -10.61 30.93
C LYS A 378 -11.89 -11.32 29.89
N ARG A 379 -11.69 -10.66 28.76
CA ARG A 379 -10.92 -11.22 27.64
C ARG A 379 -10.18 -10.13 26.91
N ARG A 380 -8.94 -10.42 26.53
CA ARG A 380 -8.11 -9.56 25.68
C ARG A 380 -7.85 -10.28 24.37
N THR A 381 -8.06 -9.56 23.28
CA THR A 381 -7.88 -10.04 21.92
C THR A 381 -6.98 -9.07 21.16
N ASN A 382 -5.97 -9.60 20.45
CA ASN A 382 -5.13 -8.82 19.56
C ASN A 382 -5.35 -9.29 18.13
N GLN A 383 -5.63 -8.36 17.22
CA GLN A 383 -5.86 -8.59 15.80
C GLN A 383 -4.74 -7.95 14.97
N GLN A 384 -4.37 -8.64 13.89
CA GLN A 384 -3.44 -8.14 12.88
C GLN A 384 -4.07 -8.28 11.49
N VAL A 385 -3.95 -7.24 10.67
CA VAL A 385 -4.28 -7.22 9.24
C VAL A 385 -3.01 -6.80 8.49
N SER A 386 -2.13 -7.78 8.24
CA SER A 386 -0.75 -7.52 7.82
C SER A 386 -0.65 -6.80 6.48
N ASP A 387 -1.46 -7.18 5.49
CA ASP A 387 -1.46 -6.56 4.15
C ASP A 387 -2.05 -5.12 4.17
N ARG A 388 -2.50 -4.66 5.33
CA ARG A 388 -2.96 -3.28 5.59
C ARG A 388 -2.12 -2.54 6.62
N SER A 389 -1.03 -3.14 7.09
CA SER A 389 -0.18 -2.59 8.15
C SER A 389 -0.97 -2.14 9.40
N SER A 390 -2.00 -2.91 9.76
CA SER A 390 -2.92 -2.57 10.86
C SER A 390 -2.86 -3.56 12.00
N ARG A 391 -3.00 -3.05 13.22
CA ARG A 391 -3.17 -3.81 14.45
C ARG A 391 -4.34 -3.25 15.25
N ASN A 392 -5.05 -4.13 15.94
CA ASN A 392 -6.14 -3.74 16.81
C ASN A 392 -6.07 -4.54 18.10
N ARG A 393 -6.21 -3.85 19.22
CA ARG A 393 -6.27 -4.45 20.54
C ARG A 393 -7.65 -4.23 21.12
N ILE A 394 -8.25 -5.31 21.58
CA ILE A 394 -9.61 -5.33 22.09
C ILE A 394 -9.60 -5.84 23.52
N ASP A 395 -10.11 -5.01 24.43
CA ASP A 395 -10.36 -5.37 25.82
C ASP A 395 -11.85 -5.51 26.05
N SER A 396 -12.28 -6.64 26.60
CA SER A 396 -13.71 -6.94 26.74
C SER A 396 -14.10 -7.43 28.13
N ARG A 397 -15.34 -7.07 28.51
CA ARG A 397 -15.99 -7.48 29.76
C ARG A 397 -17.37 -8.04 29.43
N HIS A 398 -17.69 -9.19 29.99
CA HIS A 398 -18.89 -9.95 29.65
C HIS A 398 -19.70 -10.27 30.90
N LEU A 399 -21.02 -10.30 30.74
CA LEU A 399 -21.98 -10.77 31.74
C LEU A 399 -22.99 -11.69 31.06
N ALA A 400 -23.35 -12.80 31.70
CA ALA A 400 -24.37 -13.71 31.20
C ALA A 400 -25.34 -14.14 32.29
N LEU A 401 -26.61 -14.28 31.91
CA LEU A 401 -27.64 -15.01 32.65
C LEU A 401 -27.93 -16.28 31.88
N HIS A 402 -27.93 -17.41 32.57
CA HIS A 402 -28.12 -18.70 31.92
C HIS A 402 -28.99 -19.65 32.74
N ALA A 403 -29.60 -20.60 32.04
CA ALA A 403 -30.35 -21.68 32.62
C ALA A 403 -30.08 -22.99 31.88
N ALA A 404 -30.18 -24.10 32.60
CA ALA A 404 -30.14 -25.43 32.01
C ALA A 404 -31.15 -26.34 32.72
N ALA A 405 -31.78 -27.24 31.97
CA ALA A 405 -32.76 -28.18 32.52
C ALA A 405 -32.77 -29.48 31.73
N THR A 406 -33.10 -30.57 32.41
CA THR A 406 -33.44 -31.84 31.75
C THR A 406 -34.95 -31.97 31.70
N LEU A 407 -35.53 -31.90 30.50
CA LEU A 407 -36.96 -31.97 30.24
C LEU A 407 -37.28 -33.29 29.53
N GLY A 408 -37.65 -34.31 30.32
CA GLY A 408 -37.85 -35.66 29.80
C GLY A 408 -36.55 -36.18 29.14
N PRO A 409 -36.57 -36.56 27.85
CA PRO A 409 -35.39 -37.07 27.16
C PRO A 409 -34.42 -35.98 26.67
N VAL A 410 -34.74 -34.69 26.81
CA VAL A 410 -33.96 -33.58 26.26
C VAL A 410 -33.23 -32.81 27.36
N GLN A 411 -31.94 -32.56 27.18
CA GLN A 411 -31.19 -31.57 27.94
C GLN A 411 -31.13 -30.26 27.15
N LEU A 412 -31.51 -29.17 27.80
CA LEU A 412 -31.43 -27.81 27.27
C LEU A 412 -30.49 -26.97 28.12
N ALA A 413 -29.66 -26.16 27.46
CA ALA A 413 -28.86 -25.14 28.10
C ALA A 413 -28.88 -23.88 27.25
N GLY A 414 -29.12 -22.72 27.85
CA GLY A 414 -29.18 -21.48 27.09
C GLY A 414 -29.14 -20.26 27.99
N GLY A 415 -29.14 -19.09 27.37
CA GLY A 415 -29.07 -17.84 28.09
C GLY A 415 -28.90 -16.64 27.20
N VAL A 416 -28.70 -15.51 27.87
CA VAL A 416 -28.36 -14.24 27.27
C VAL A 416 -27.03 -13.75 27.84
N ALA A 417 -26.18 -13.21 26.99
CA ALA A 417 -24.93 -12.58 27.39
C ALA A 417 -24.81 -11.19 26.77
N ARG A 418 -24.15 -10.29 27.49
CA ARG A 418 -23.80 -8.95 27.03
C ARG A 418 -22.31 -8.73 27.20
N GLY A 419 -21.64 -8.34 26.13
CA GLY A 419 -20.22 -8.00 26.09
C GLY A 419 -20.02 -6.52 25.80
N ARG A 420 -19.15 -5.84 26.55
CA ARG A 420 -18.65 -4.50 26.25
C ARG A 420 -17.19 -4.58 25.84
N TYR A 421 -16.84 -3.86 24.78
CA TYR A 421 -15.52 -3.89 24.15
C TYR A 421 -14.97 -2.48 24.05
N THR A 422 -13.68 -2.33 24.36
CA THR A 422 -12.91 -1.13 24.03
C THR A 422 -11.85 -1.54 23.02
N LEU A 423 -11.81 -0.84 21.89
CA LEU A 423 -10.95 -1.11 20.75
C LEU A 423 -9.91 0.00 20.63
N GLU A 424 -8.65 -0.38 20.54
CA GLU A 424 -7.52 0.50 20.24
C GLU A 424 -6.91 0.03 18.92
N LEU A 425 -7.14 0.79 17.84
CA LEU A 425 -6.69 0.44 16.49
C LEU A 425 -5.62 1.40 16.01
N ASP A 426 -4.52 0.85 15.54
CA ASP A 426 -3.43 1.55 14.87
C ASP A 426 -3.28 1.03 13.43
N ARG A 427 -3.18 1.91 12.44
CA ARG A 427 -2.79 1.56 11.06
C ARG A 427 -1.71 2.50 10.54
N ARG A 428 -0.83 2.01 9.67
CA ARG A 428 0.17 2.84 8.97
C ARG A 428 -0.21 3.02 7.51
N VAL A 429 -0.11 4.25 7.02
CA VAL A 429 -0.25 4.60 5.60
C VAL A 429 1.10 5.09 5.12
N ALA A 430 1.66 4.40 4.12
CA ALA A 430 2.90 4.79 3.46
C ALA A 430 2.63 4.83 1.95
N LEU A 431 2.52 6.04 1.39
CA LEU A 431 2.12 6.28 0.01
C LEU A 431 2.61 7.64 -0.48
N ALA A 432 3.42 7.66 -1.56
CA ALA A 432 4.06 8.89 -2.04
C ALA A 432 4.75 9.63 -0.88
N GLU A 433 4.40 10.90 -0.63
CA GLU A 433 4.93 11.70 0.48
C GLU A 433 4.27 11.41 1.85
N ILE A 434 3.19 10.62 1.88
CA ILE A 434 2.48 10.28 3.11
C ILE A 434 3.19 9.10 3.79
N ASP A 435 3.72 9.30 5.00
CA ASP A 435 4.13 8.22 5.91
C ASP A 435 3.60 8.52 7.32
N GLU A 436 2.41 8.03 7.61
CA GLU A 436 1.63 8.38 8.80
C GLU A 436 1.24 7.13 9.59
N THR A 437 1.23 7.24 10.93
CA THR A 437 0.62 6.25 11.81
C THR A 437 -0.65 6.83 12.41
N LEU A 438 -1.77 6.17 12.13
CA LEU A 438 -3.11 6.62 12.44
C LEU A 438 -3.68 5.76 13.58
N ALA A 439 -4.12 6.41 14.64
CA ALA A 439 -4.63 5.77 15.84
C ALA A 439 -6.08 6.17 16.12
N SER A 440 -6.89 5.22 16.57
CA SER A 440 -8.28 5.44 17.00
C SER A 440 -8.62 4.62 18.24
N SER A 441 -9.55 5.13 19.03
CA SER A 441 -10.17 4.42 20.16
C SER A 441 -11.68 4.48 20.00
N SER A 442 -12.37 3.37 20.26
CA SER A 442 -13.81 3.27 20.17
C SER A 442 -14.35 2.18 21.10
N ASP A 443 -15.64 2.27 21.41
CA ASP A 443 -16.34 1.25 22.18
C ASP A 443 -17.36 0.50 21.29
N ALA A 444 -17.67 -0.72 21.70
CA ALA A 444 -18.74 -1.51 21.11
C ALA A 444 -19.44 -2.36 22.17
N GLU A 445 -20.65 -2.80 21.87
CA GLU A 445 -21.45 -3.68 22.72
C GLU A 445 -22.06 -4.81 21.89
N ALA A 446 -22.05 -6.03 22.41
CA ALA A 446 -22.68 -7.17 21.77
C ALA A 446 -23.67 -7.85 22.71
N ASP A 447 -24.87 -8.11 22.19
CA ASP A 447 -25.89 -8.93 22.82
C ASP A 447 -25.93 -10.30 22.15
N VAL A 448 -25.89 -11.35 22.97
CA VAL A 448 -25.84 -12.75 22.51
C VAL A 448 -26.97 -13.54 23.13
N LEU A 449 -27.83 -14.11 22.28
CA LEU A 449 -28.77 -15.16 22.66
C LEU A 449 -28.18 -16.50 22.22
N PHE A 450 -28.18 -17.48 23.12
CA PHE A 450 -27.68 -18.83 22.80
C PHE A 450 -28.56 -19.92 23.40
N LEU A 451 -28.66 -21.02 22.68
CA LEU A 451 -29.39 -22.22 23.08
C LEU A 451 -28.68 -23.47 22.54
N GLU A 452 -28.51 -24.47 23.38
CA GLU A 452 -28.07 -25.81 23.02
C GLU A 452 -29.08 -26.85 23.49
N ALA A 453 -29.27 -27.87 22.67
CA ALA A 453 -30.14 -29.01 22.95
C ALA A 453 -29.43 -30.34 22.60
N SER A 454 -29.58 -31.33 23.47
CA SER A 454 -29.11 -32.71 23.24
C SER A 454 -30.01 -33.72 23.94
N LEU A 455 -29.83 -35.03 23.70
CA LEU A 455 -30.54 -36.09 24.42
C LEU A 455 -29.86 -36.43 25.73
N ALA A 456 -30.64 -36.61 26.79
CA ALA A 456 -30.14 -36.77 28.15
C ALA A 456 -29.46 -38.12 28.43
N GLU A 457 -30.05 -39.19 27.88
CA GLU A 457 -29.58 -40.57 28.02
C GLU A 457 -29.47 -41.17 26.61
N PRO A 458 -28.43 -40.82 25.85
CA PRO A 458 -28.30 -41.27 24.48
C PRO A 458 -27.98 -42.76 24.37
N ALA A 459 -28.64 -43.43 23.44
CA ALA A 459 -28.32 -44.81 23.09
C ALA A 459 -26.84 -44.92 22.70
N ARG A 460 -26.09 -45.81 23.37
CA ARG A 460 -24.64 -46.04 23.15
C ARG A 460 -23.75 -44.81 23.42
N GLY A 461 -24.24 -43.80 24.14
CA GLY A 461 -23.45 -42.60 24.46
C GLY A 461 -23.33 -41.61 23.30
N VAL A 462 -24.18 -41.68 22.28
CA VAL A 462 -24.17 -40.73 21.15
C VAL A 462 -25.54 -40.05 20.99
N ALA A 463 -25.57 -38.72 21.09
CA ALA A 463 -26.78 -37.91 20.99
C ALA A 463 -26.72 -36.99 19.76
N PRO A 464 -27.86 -36.65 19.13
CA PRO A 464 -27.94 -35.46 18.29
C PRO A 464 -27.69 -34.21 19.15
N TRP A 465 -27.06 -33.21 18.55
CA TRP A 465 -26.74 -31.92 19.15
C TRP A 465 -27.24 -30.81 18.23
N LEU A 466 -27.99 -29.87 18.80
CA LEU A 466 -28.45 -28.65 18.15
C LEU A 466 -27.90 -27.46 18.93
N GLY A 467 -27.30 -26.50 18.24
CA GLY A 467 -26.93 -25.21 18.79
C GLY A 467 -27.57 -24.09 17.98
N ILE A 468 -28.04 -23.04 18.64
CA ILE A 468 -28.54 -21.81 18.03
C ILE A 468 -27.84 -20.63 18.71
N ARG A 469 -27.39 -19.66 17.93
CA ARG A 469 -26.78 -18.43 18.41
C ARG A 469 -27.24 -17.24 17.57
N GLN A 470 -27.62 -16.16 18.23
CA GLN A 470 -27.88 -14.87 17.62
C GLN A 470 -26.99 -13.84 18.32
N VAL A 471 -26.21 -13.10 17.54
CA VAL A 471 -25.36 -12.01 17.99
C VAL A 471 -25.86 -10.73 17.35
N ARG A 472 -26.05 -9.69 18.16
CA ARG A 472 -26.19 -8.31 17.70
C ARG A 472 -25.01 -7.52 18.21
N LEU A 473 -24.29 -6.87 17.32
CA LEU A 473 -23.16 -5.99 17.61
C LEU A 473 -23.56 -4.55 17.29
N ASP A 474 -23.41 -3.65 18.25
CA ASP A 474 -23.54 -2.21 18.09
C ASP A 474 -22.17 -1.58 18.36
N SER A 475 -21.60 -0.85 17.40
CA SER A 475 -20.32 -0.14 17.56
C SER A 475 -20.51 1.36 17.50
N ASP A 476 -19.83 2.08 18.39
CA ASP A 476 -19.83 3.54 18.42
C ASP A 476 -19.01 4.11 17.25
N PRO A 477 -19.25 5.38 16.85
CA PRO A 477 -18.38 6.07 15.91
C PRO A 477 -16.97 6.25 16.47
N ALA A 478 -15.99 6.31 15.58
CA ALA A 478 -14.60 6.56 15.92
C ALA A 478 -14.02 7.65 15.02
N ARG A 479 -12.90 8.25 15.43
CA ARG A 479 -12.10 9.12 14.58
C ARG A 479 -10.63 8.79 14.76
N GLU A 480 -9.94 8.59 13.65
CA GLU A 480 -8.50 8.44 13.66
C GLU A 480 -7.82 9.79 13.88
N SER A 481 -6.62 9.74 14.44
CA SER A 481 -5.71 10.86 14.60
C SER A 481 -4.32 10.43 14.14
N GLY A 482 -3.47 11.36 13.71
CA GLY A 482 -2.09 11.06 13.33
C GLY A 482 -1.64 11.67 12.00
N GLY A 483 -2.56 12.18 11.18
CA GLY A 483 -2.21 12.88 9.96
C GLY A 483 -3.37 13.05 8.97
N SER A 484 -3.03 13.43 7.75
CA SER A 484 -3.94 13.75 6.65
C SER A 484 -4.75 12.56 6.13
N ALA A 485 -4.26 11.34 6.31
CA ALA A 485 -4.96 10.13 5.92
C ALA A 485 -5.95 9.62 6.99
N ALA A 486 -6.14 10.36 8.09
CA ALA A 486 -7.04 9.99 9.17
C ALA A 486 -8.50 9.88 8.72
N LEU A 487 -9.17 8.79 9.10
CA LEU A 487 -10.57 8.55 8.81
C LEU A 487 -11.48 8.88 10.00
N SER A 488 -12.63 9.46 9.72
CA SER A 488 -13.81 9.32 10.58
C SER A 488 -14.51 7.99 10.25
N VAL A 489 -15.00 7.29 11.27
CA VAL A 489 -15.66 5.99 11.15
C VAL A 489 -17.05 6.11 11.75
N ALA A 490 -18.08 5.84 10.95
CA ALA A 490 -19.45 5.85 11.43
C ALA A 490 -19.71 4.66 12.35
N GLY A 491 -20.53 4.87 13.38
CA GLY A 491 -21.09 3.78 14.17
C GLY A 491 -21.95 2.85 13.30
N GLY A 492 -22.27 1.66 13.80
CA GLY A 492 -22.97 0.67 13.00
C GLY A 492 -23.53 -0.47 13.83
N ARG A 493 -24.51 -1.18 13.25
CA ARG A 493 -25.11 -2.39 13.81
C ARG A 493 -24.91 -3.55 12.84
N HIS A 494 -24.54 -4.70 13.38
CA HIS A 494 -24.43 -5.96 12.65
C HIS A 494 -25.17 -7.08 13.39
N ASP A 495 -25.90 -7.92 12.66
CA ASP A 495 -26.60 -9.07 13.21
C ASP A 495 -26.06 -10.37 12.57
N LEU A 496 -25.59 -11.31 13.39
CA LEU A 496 -25.10 -12.62 12.95
C LEU A 496 -25.88 -13.74 13.66
N GLY A 497 -26.57 -14.55 12.89
CA GLY A 497 -27.25 -15.75 13.37
C GLY A 497 -26.52 -17.02 12.94
N SER A 498 -26.59 -18.06 13.75
CA SER A 498 -26.10 -19.39 13.37
C SER A 498 -26.89 -20.52 14.02
N ALA A 499 -26.95 -21.64 13.31
CA ALA A 499 -27.51 -22.90 13.75
C ALA A 499 -26.48 -24.00 13.50
N THR A 500 -26.27 -24.87 14.48
CA THR A 500 -25.34 -25.99 14.40
C THR A 500 -26.12 -27.28 14.59
N LEU A 501 -25.99 -28.21 13.65
CA LEU A 501 -26.52 -29.55 13.78
C LEU A 501 -25.35 -30.53 13.82
N GLY A 502 -25.32 -31.40 14.81
CA GLY A 502 -24.21 -32.32 14.98
C GLY A 502 -24.51 -33.51 15.87
N VAL A 503 -23.44 -34.17 16.27
CA VAL A 503 -23.44 -35.30 17.19
C VAL A 503 -22.57 -34.99 18.40
N LEU A 504 -23.05 -35.40 19.57
CA LEU A 504 -22.34 -35.38 20.84
C LEU A 504 -22.09 -36.84 21.25
N ALA A 505 -20.83 -37.23 21.31
CA ALA A 505 -20.41 -38.49 21.91
C ALA A 505 -19.99 -38.24 23.35
N ASP A 506 -20.42 -39.15 24.23
CA ASP A 506 -20.28 -39.03 25.66
C ASP A 506 -19.91 -40.38 26.27
N ARG A 507 -18.74 -40.42 26.93
CA ARG A 507 -18.19 -41.64 27.51
C ARG A 507 -17.74 -41.42 28.94
N ARG A 508 -18.31 -42.19 29.87
CA ARG A 508 -17.79 -42.31 31.24
C ARG A 508 -16.56 -43.23 31.24
N LEU A 509 -15.47 -42.80 31.88
CA LEU A 509 -14.16 -43.48 31.82
C LEU A 509 -13.86 -44.38 33.04
N GLY A 510 -14.77 -44.46 34.02
CA GLY A 510 -14.48 -44.94 35.38
C GLY A 510 -14.39 -43.74 36.33
N ASP A 511 -14.27 -43.97 37.64
CA ASP A 511 -13.91 -42.98 38.71
C ASP A 511 -14.66 -41.63 38.81
N GLY A 512 -15.67 -41.38 37.96
CA GLY A 512 -16.36 -40.10 37.85
C GLY A 512 -15.85 -39.22 36.70
N SER A 513 -14.79 -39.63 35.98
CA SER A 513 -14.27 -38.95 34.80
C SER A 513 -15.09 -39.23 33.54
N ARG A 514 -15.07 -38.27 32.61
CA ARG A 514 -15.92 -38.24 31.41
C ARG A 514 -15.17 -37.67 30.21
N LEU A 515 -15.34 -38.28 29.05
CA LEU A 515 -14.86 -37.77 27.76
C LEU A 515 -16.06 -37.37 26.91
N GLN A 516 -16.04 -36.15 26.40
CA GLN A 516 -17.05 -35.61 25.50
C GLN A 516 -16.41 -35.20 24.19
N ALA A 517 -17.06 -35.53 23.08
CA ALA A 517 -16.66 -35.09 21.75
C ALA A 517 -17.87 -34.56 20.99
N ARG A 518 -17.74 -33.39 20.36
CA ARG A 518 -18.74 -32.81 19.48
C ARG A 518 -18.20 -32.73 18.07
N LEU A 519 -19.07 -33.02 17.10
CA LEU A 519 -18.81 -32.78 15.69
C LEU A 519 -20.11 -32.28 15.06
N GLY A 520 -20.09 -31.14 14.40
CA GLY A 520 -21.30 -30.54 13.83
C GLY A 520 -21.03 -29.70 12.59
N TRP A 521 -22.09 -29.53 11.81
CA TRP A 521 -22.15 -28.56 10.72
C TRP A 521 -22.89 -27.33 11.21
N ARG A 522 -22.24 -26.18 11.10
CA ARG A 522 -22.81 -24.87 11.40
C ARG A 522 -23.19 -24.15 10.12
N HIS A 523 -24.39 -23.61 10.08
CA HIS A 523 -24.87 -22.68 9.08
C HIS A 523 -25.08 -21.29 9.70
N ALA A 524 -24.52 -20.25 9.09
CA ALA A 524 -24.63 -18.87 9.54
C ALA A 524 -25.39 -17.99 8.52
N TRP A 525 -26.08 -16.97 9.02
CA TRP A 525 -26.89 -16.02 8.25
C TRP A 525 -26.85 -14.62 8.87
N GLY A 526 -27.39 -13.63 8.16
CA GLY A 526 -27.29 -12.22 8.52
C GLY A 526 -26.08 -11.57 7.87
N ASP A 527 -25.38 -10.70 8.61
CA ASP A 527 -24.26 -9.90 8.13
C ASP A 527 -22.96 -10.71 8.06
N LEU A 528 -22.87 -11.57 7.05
CA LEU A 528 -21.68 -12.39 6.77
C LEU A 528 -20.55 -11.60 6.10
N THR A 529 -20.75 -10.32 5.76
CA THR A 529 -19.70 -9.46 5.21
C THR A 529 -19.71 -8.14 5.98
N PRO A 530 -19.13 -8.12 7.19
CA PRO A 530 -19.10 -6.94 8.04
C PRO A 530 -18.48 -5.75 7.31
N TRP A 531 -19.00 -4.56 7.60
CA TRP A 531 -18.68 -3.33 6.87
C TRP A 531 -18.38 -2.18 7.82
N ALA A 532 -17.64 -1.19 7.32
CA ALA A 532 -17.41 0.09 7.97
C ALA A 532 -17.60 1.22 6.97
N THR A 533 -18.39 2.23 7.32
CA THR A 533 -18.50 3.48 6.57
C THR A 533 -17.51 4.47 7.16
N VAL A 534 -16.65 4.99 6.30
CA VAL A 534 -15.54 5.86 6.67
C VAL A 534 -15.52 7.10 5.77
N ALA A 535 -14.90 8.18 6.22
CA ALA A 535 -14.66 9.36 5.40
C ALA A 535 -13.32 9.99 5.79
N PHE A 536 -12.60 10.57 4.82
CA PHE A 536 -11.52 11.49 5.12
C PHE A 536 -12.09 12.77 5.77
N ASP A 537 -11.23 13.70 6.20
CA ASP A 537 -11.72 14.97 6.77
C ASP A 537 -12.31 15.93 5.72
N ALA A 538 -12.12 15.60 4.43
CA ALA A 538 -12.78 16.17 3.26
C ALA A 538 -13.38 15.07 2.36
N GLY A 539 -14.31 15.46 1.49
CA GLY A 539 -14.99 14.55 0.56
C GLY A 539 -16.15 13.76 1.19
N ASP A 540 -16.68 12.83 0.41
CA ASP A 540 -17.82 12.00 0.74
C ASP A 540 -17.42 10.73 1.53
N ALA A 541 -18.36 10.25 2.34
CA ALA A 541 -18.21 8.98 3.02
C ALA A 541 -18.31 7.80 2.05
N PHE A 542 -17.49 6.77 2.27
CA PHE A 542 -17.47 5.54 1.50
C PHE A 542 -17.49 4.31 2.42
N THR A 543 -17.85 3.14 1.88
CA THR A 543 -18.00 1.92 2.69
C THR A 543 -17.04 0.83 2.25
N VAL A 544 -16.32 0.27 3.23
CA VAL A 544 -15.38 -0.83 3.06
C VAL A 544 -15.84 -2.07 3.80
N TYR A 545 -15.42 -3.23 3.31
CA TYR A 545 -15.89 -4.54 3.75
C TYR A 545 -14.71 -5.40 4.21
N ALA A 546 -14.92 -6.14 5.30
CA ALA A 546 -14.03 -7.22 5.70
C ALA A 546 -14.18 -8.42 4.75
N PRO A 547 -13.24 -9.38 4.77
CA PRO A 547 -13.46 -10.66 4.13
C PRO A 547 -14.75 -11.32 4.65
N ALA A 548 -15.45 -12.01 3.75
CA ALA A 548 -16.66 -12.73 4.14
C ALA A 548 -16.40 -13.75 5.28
N MET A 549 -17.29 -13.73 6.27
CA MET A 549 -17.37 -14.73 7.33
C MET A 549 -17.94 -16.04 6.78
N ALA A 550 -17.53 -17.16 7.37
CA ALA A 550 -17.96 -18.46 6.90
C ALA A 550 -19.47 -18.69 7.07
N ARG A 551 -20.15 -18.92 5.94
CA ARG A 551 -21.57 -19.29 5.94
C ARG A 551 -21.74 -20.71 6.44
N ASN A 552 -20.84 -21.61 6.04
CA ASN A 552 -20.87 -22.99 6.47
C ASN A 552 -19.54 -23.34 7.15
N SER A 553 -19.60 -24.03 8.29
CA SER A 553 -18.40 -24.45 9.00
C SER A 553 -18.56 -25.83 9.61
N LEU A 554 -17.49 -26.63 9.57
CA LEU A 554 -17.33 -27.74 10.48
C LEU A 554 -17.00 -27.19 11.87
N VAL A 555 -17.69 -27.67 12.90
CA VAL A 555 -17.44 -27.36 14.30
C VAL A 555 -17.03 -28.66 15.00
N TYR A 556 -16.00 -28.60 15.83
CA TYR A 556 -15.51 -29.74 16.59
C TYR A 556 -15.09 -29.33 17.99
N ALA A 557 -15.29 -30.21 18.97
CA ALA A 557 -14.81 -30.04 20.33
C ALA A 557 -14.47 -31.38 20.96
N LEU A 558 -13.50 -31.39 21.86
CA LEU A 558 -13.10 -32.51 22.69
C LEU A 558 -12.85 -32.03 24.11
N ASP A 559 -13.58 -32.56 25.07
CA ASP A 559 -13.52 -32.18 26.49
C ASP A 559 -13.26 -33.43 27.36
N LEU A 560 -12.20 -33.38 28.17
CA LEU A 560 -11.88 -34.40 29.18
C LEU A 560 -12.16 -33.83 30.57
N GLY A 561 -13.22 -34.32 31.22
CA GLY A 561 -13.57 -34.01 32.60
C GLY A 561 -13.01 -35.05 33.57
N LEU A 562 -12.29 -34.59 34.58
CA LEU A 562 -11.67 -35.36 35.65
C LEU A 562 -12.40 -35.10 36.97
N ALA A 563 -12.78 -36.15 37.69
CA ALA A 563 -13.27 -36.03 39.05
C ALA A 563 -12.08 -35.82 40.01
N THR A 564 -11.97 -34.63 40.59
CA THR A 564 -10.87 -34.28 41.52
C THR A 564 -11.27 -34.46 42.99
N GLY A 565 -12.55 -34.72 43.25
CA GLY A 565 -13.12 -35.07 44.54
C GLY A 565 -14.64 -35.25 44.46
N PRO A 566 -15.32 -35.55 45.58
CA PRO A 566 -16.78 -35.80 45.58
C PRO A 566 -17.61 -34.60 45.09
N ARG A 567 -17.07 -33.40 45.22
CA ARG A 567 -17.74 -32.13 44.92
C ARG A 567 -16.94 -31.23 43.98
N SER A 568 -15.85 -31.73 43.37
CA SER A 568 -14.98 -30.94 42.51
C SER A 568 -14.65 -31.67 41.22
N ARG A 569 -14.62 -30.93 40.11
CA ARG A 569 -14.23 -31.44 38.79
C ARG A 569 -13.33 -30.45 38.08
N LEU A 570 -12.44 -30.98 37.26
CA LEU A 570 -11.57 -30.21 36.36
C LEU A 570 -11.77 -30.72 34.93
N ALA A 571 -11.99 -29.85 33.97
CA ALA A 571 -12.14 -30.19 32.57
C ALA A 571 -11.08 -29.50 31.71
N LEU A 572 -10.51 -30.27 30.79
CA LEU A 572 -9.58 -29.80 29.75
C LEU A 572 -10.27 -29.92 28.40
N GLY A 573 -10.42 -28.80 27.71
CA GLY A 573 -11.16 -28.72 26.45
C GLY A 573 -10.30 -28.18 25.31
N MET A 574 -10.53 -28.70 24.12
CA MET A 574 -10.17 -28.02 22.86
C MET A 574 -11.38 -27.94 21.95
N ALA A 575 -11.55 -26.81 21.29
CA ALA A 575 -12.64 -26.60 20.35
C ALA A 575 -12.17 -25.78 19.17
N GLY A 576 -12.85 -25.93 18.04
CA GLY A 576 -12.56 -25.16 16.85
C GLY A 576 -13.63 -25.26 15.79
N GLN A 577 -13.43 -24.45 14.76
CA GLN A 577 -14.28 -24.38 13.58
C GLN A 577 -13.45 -24.13 12.32
N ALA A 578 -13.91 -24.64 11.18
CA ALA A 578 -13.29 -24.38 9.89
C ALA A 578 -14.33 -24.39 8.76
N GLY A 579 -14.27 -23.41 7.87
CA GLY A 579 -15.14 -23.33 6.70
C GLY A 579 -14.93 -22.02 5.94
N ASP A 580 -15.20 -22.01 4.63
CA ASP A 580 -15.20 -20.82 3.76
C ASP A 580 -14.00 -19.87 3.99
N GLY A 581 -12.78 -20.40 4.12
CA GLY A 581 -11.56 -19.59 4.31
C GLY A 581 -11.30 -19.12 5.75
N SER A 582 -12.26 -19.28 6.66
CA SER A 582 -12.10 -19.02 8.10
C SER A 582 -11.70 -20.28 8.88
N ARG A 583 -10.85 -20.11 9.89
CA ARG A 583 -10.52 -21.15 10.88
C ARG A 583 -10.35 -20.51 12.25
N ALA A 584 -10.91 -21.13 13.28
CA ALA A 584 -10.63 -20.78 14.66
C ALA A 584 -10.43 -22.04 15.49
N TRP A 585 -9.59 -21.95 16.51
CA TRP A 585 -9.37 -23.03 17.47
C TRP A 585 -8.91 -22.44 18.81
N GLY A 586 -9.16 -23.16 19.89
CA GLY A 586 -8.74 -22.76 21.22
C GLY A 586 -8.69 -23.92 22.18
N ALA A 587 -8.07 -23.67 23.32
CA ALA A 587 -8.00 -24.58 24.45
C ALA A 587 -8.51 -23.87 25.70
N GLN A 588 -9.23 -24.61 26.54
CA GLN A 588 -9.78 -24.12 27.80
C GLN A 588 -9.53 -25.11 28.94
N LEU A 589 -9.42 -24.55 30.13
CA LEU A 589 -9.42 -25.25 31.41
C LEU A 589 -10.64 -24.76 32.19
N GLN A 590 -11.49 -25.68 32.63
CA GLN A 590 -12.66 -25.34 33.44
C GLN A 590 -12.64 -26.10 34.76
N TRP A 591 -12.67 -25.38 35.87
CA TRP A 591 -12.79 -25.96 37.21
C TRP A 591 -14.16 -25.66 37.80
N GLN A 592 -14.74 -26.61 38.53
CA GLN A 592 -16.01 -26.43 39.23
C GLN A 592 -16.02 -27.08 40.62
N ALA A 593 -16.78 -26.49 41.53
CA ALA A 593 -17.02 -27.01 42.87
C ALA A 593 -18.48 -26.78 43.32
N THR A 594 -19.11 -27.80 43.87
CA THR A 594 -20.52 -27.80 44.31
C THR A 594 -20.59 -27.81 45.85
N PHE A 595 -21.42 -26.96 46.45
CA PHE A 595 -21.50 -26.72 47.89
C PHE A 595 -22.82 -27.18 48.49
#